data_AF-A0A843UJE2-F1
#
_entry.id   AF-A0A843UJE2-F1
#
_cell.length_a   1.000
_cell.length_b   1.000
_cell.length_c   1.000
_cell.angle_alpha   90.00
_cell.angle_beta   90.00
_cell.angle_gamma   90.00
#
_symmetry.space_group_name_H-M   'P 1'
#
loop_
_entity.id
_entity.type
_entity.pdbx_description
1 polymer ?
#
loop_
_entity_poly.entity_id
_entity_poly.type
_entity_poly.pdbx_seq_one_letter_code
_entity_poly.pdbx_strand_id
1 'polypeptide(L)'
;VGVAELKVVVERTGGLVVLAESFGHPVFKDSFKRIFDDGEQSLGLSFNGALDIICSKDIKIQGIIGPCTSLEKNGSSCADAVIGQGNTTSWKLCGLDKSTCLTVFFDISPSEKSSQPGYANPQLYLQFLTTYQNPDGQIQLRVTTVTRKWVDSAANTEELVEGFDQETAAVVMARYASWKMEAEEEFDATRWLDRSLIRLCVRFGDYRKDDPASFTLNPSFSIFPQFMFNLRRSQFVQVFNNSPDETAYFRILLNRENITNSVVMIQPILISYSFNSLPSPALLDVASISADRILLLDAYFSVVIFHGMTIAQWRNMGYQNQPEHQPYFDFCIYVKEFWIGLGSGIGTPQDPDLESAAISEMDWRRSAGILFNYTGLLDMA
;
A
#
# COMPACT_ATOMS: atom_id res chain seq x y z
N VAL A 1 -23.44 0.37 5.81
CA VAL A 1 -23.52 1.82 6.18
C VAL A 1 -23.37 2.73 4.97
N GLY A 2 -23.13 2.19 3.77
CA GLY A 2 -23.14 2.94 2.50
C GLY A 2 -21.81 3.65 2.24
N VAL A 3 -20.71 3.10 2.73
CA VAL A 3 -19.35 3.62 2.47
C VAL A 3 -19.03 3.51 0.98
N ALA A 4 -19.49 2.46 0.30
CA ALA A 4 -19.30 2.31 -1.13
C ALA A 4 -19.88 3.48 -1.94
N GLU A 5 -21.09 3.91 -1.61
CA GLU A 5 -21.77 5.04 -2.24
C GLU A 5 -21.18 6.39 -1.81
N LEU A 6 -20.70 6.50 -0.56
CA LEU A 6 -20.15 7.74 0.00
C LEU A 6 -18.65 7.93 -0.26
N LYS A 7 -17.95 6.92 -0.78
CA LYS A 7 -16.48 6.92 -0.95
C LYS A 7 -15.97 8.16 -1.68
N VAL A 8 -16.72 8.62 -2.68
CA VAL A 8 -16.35 9.75 -3.53
C VAL A 8 -16.19 11.04 -2.73
N VAL A 9 -16.94 11.20 -1.63
CA VAL A 9 -16.82 12.37 -0.76
C VAL A 9 -15.45 12.36 -0.08
N VAL A 10 -15.00 11.20 0.38
CA VAL A 10 -13.69 11.02 1.02
C VAL A 10 -12.57 11.20 0.00
N GLU A 11 -12.66 10.52 -1.15
CA GLU A 11 -11.66 10.56 -2.21
C GLU A 11 -11.51 11.95 -2.86
N ARG A 12 -12.57 12.75 -2.92
CA ARG A 12 -12.49 14.10 -3.51
C ARG A 12 -12.05 15.18 -2.55
N THR A 13 -12.34 15.00 -1.26
CA THR A 13 -12.08 16.03 -0.24
C THR A 13 -10.86 15.74 0.62
N GLY A 14 -10.36 14.50 0.66
CA GLY A 14 -9.33 14.08 1.60
C GLY A 14 -9.82 13.96 3.04
N GLY A 15 -11.11 13.72 3.22
CA GLY A 15 -11.70 13.37 4.51
C GLY A 15 -11.15 12.07 5.10
N LEU A 16 -11.56 11.77 6.32
CA LEU A 16 -11.23 10.53 7.02
C LEU A 16 -12.42 9.58 6.98
N VAL A 17 -12.13 8.28 6.98
CA VAL A 17 -13.14 7.21 7.06
C VAL A 17 -12.71 6.20 8.11
N VAL A 18 -13.65 5.79 8.95
CA VAL A 18 -13.48 4.71 9.91
C VAL A 18 -14.66 3.75 9.74
N LEU A 19 -14.37 2.50 9.41
CA LEU A 19 -15.36 1.43 9.32
C LEU A 19 -15.25 0.56 10.57
N ALA A 20 -16.31 0.48 11.37
CA ALA A 20 -16.34 -0.29 12.61
C ALA A 20 -17.75 -0.85 12.86
N GLU A 21 -17.84 -1.94 13.61
CA GLU A 21 -19.12 -2.59 13.93
C GLU A 21 -20.04 -1.72 14.80
N SER A 22 -19.47 -0.93 15.71
CA SER A 22 -20.19 0.00 16.56
C SER A 22 -19.30 1.14 17.06
N PHE A 23 -19.92 2.24 17.49
CA PHE A 23 -19.21 3.33 18.19
C PHE A 23 -18.61 2.92 19.54
N GLY A 24 -19.08 1.80 20.11
CA GLY A 24 -18.53 1.23 21.34
C GLY A 24 -17.20 0.49 21.12
N HIS A 25 -16.94 0.06 19.88
CA HIS A 25 -15.81 -0.79 19.53
C HIS A 25 -14.46 -0.03 19.64
N PRO A 26 -13.38 -0.66 20.16
CA PRO A 26 -12.07 -0.02 20.31
C PRO A 26 -11.54 0.61 19.01
N VAL A 27 -11.69 -0.09 17.88
CA VAL A 27 -11.33 0.43 16.54
C VAL A 27 -11.89 1.84 16.31
N PHE A 28 -13.18 2.08 16.61
CA PHE A 28 -13.75 3.42 16.44
C PHE A 28 -13.21 4.40 17.48
N LYS A 29 -13.24 4.04 18.76
CA LYS A 29 -12.86 4.94 19.86
C LYS A 29 -11.42 5.40 19.74
N ASP A 30 -10.51 4.49 19.47
CA ASP A 30 -9.08 4.79 19.45
C ASP A 30 -8.70 5.49 18.15
N SER A 31 -9.28 5.10 17.01
CA SER A 31 -9.12 5.85 15.75
C SER A 31 -9.63 7.28 15.88
N PHE A 32 -10.77 7.49 16.55
CA PHE A 32 -11.34 8.81 16.75
C PHE A 32 -10.47 9.67 17.67
N LYS A 33 -9.93 9.11 18.77
CA LYS A 33 -9.00 9.83 19.65
C LYS A 33 -7.75 10.30 18.91
N ARG A 34 -7.19 9.47 18.03
CA ARG A 34 -5.95 9.80 17.30
C ARG A 34 -6.05 11.01 16.39
N ILE A 35 -7.25 11.35 15.93
CA ILE A 35 -7.49 12.59 15.17
C ILE A 35 -7.09 13.82 16.01
N PHE A 36 -7.07 13.70 17.34
CA PHE A 36 -6.79 14.76 18.31
C PHE A 36 -5.50 14.52 19.12
N ASP A 37 -4.57 13.69 18.64
CA ASP A 37 -3.30 13.40 19.37
C ASP A 37 -2.46 14.67 19.60
N ASP A 38 -2.55 15.64 18.69
CA ASP A 38 -1.89 16.95 18.81
C ASP A 38 -2.65 17.93 19.74
N GLY A 39 -3.75 17.48 20.37
CA GLY A 39 -4.57 18.22 21.34
C GLY A 39 -6.02 18.41 20.90
N GLU A 40 -6.93 18.64 21.85
CA GLU A 40 -8.40 18.73 21.62
C GLU A 40 -8.81 19.81 20.61
N GLN A 41 -7.98 20.83 20.40
CA GLN A 41 -8.24 21.92 19.44
C GLN A 41 -7.54 21.73 18.09
N SER A 42 -6.71 20.69 17.95
CA SER A 42 -5.98 20.38 16.72
C SER A 42 -6.58 19.14 16.08
N LEU A 43 -7.16 19.29 14.89
CA LEU A 43 -7.57 18.15 14.07
C LEU A 43 -6.36 17.44 13.42
N GLY A 44 -5.14 17.95 13.59
CA GLY A 44 -3.95 17.46 12.88
C GLY A 44 -3.98 17.64 11.36
N LEU A 45 -5.06 18.23 10.82
CA LEU A 45 -5.29 18.43 9.40
C LEU A 45 -4.90 19.84 8.96
N SER A 46 -4.30 19.91 7.78
CA SER A 46 -4.22 21.12 6.97
C SER A 46 -5.41 21.19 6.02
N PHE A 47 -5.78 22.40 5.62
CA PHE A 47 -7.01 22.66 4.87
C PHE A 47 -6.77 23.51 3.63
N ASN A 48 -7.78 23.55 2.77
CA ASN A 48 -7.86 24.46 1.62
C ASN A 48 -6.65 24.35 0.66
N GLY A 49 -6.08 23.15 0.57
CA GLY A 49 -4.94 22.84 -0.28
C GLY A 49 -5.22 23.05 -1.77
N ALA A 50 -4.19 23.47 -2.50
CA ALA A 50 -4.12 23.52 -3.95
C ALA A 50 -2.74 23.02 -4.39
N LEU A 51 -2.70 21.99 -5.21
CA LEU A 51 -1.48 21.44 -5.80
C LEU A 51 -1.41 21.83 -7.28
N ASP A 52 -0.40 22.61 -7.65
CA ASP A 52 -0.02 22.82 -9.04
C ASP A 52 1.21 21.97 -9.38
N ILE A 53 1.19 21.32 -10.54
CA ILE A 53 2.33 20.55 -11.06
C ILE A 53 2.83 21.21 -12.34
N ILE A 54 4.12 21.53 -12.37
CA ILE A 54 4.83 22.06 -13.52
C ILE A 54 5.85 21.01 -13.96
N CYS A 55 5.87 20.68 -15.23
CA CYS A 55 6.79 19.69 -15.79
C CYS A 55 7.53 20.24 -17.02
N SER A 56 8.62 19.58 -17.39
CA SER A 56 9.33 19.86 -18.64
C SER A 56 8.44 19.63 -19.86
N LYS A 57 8.72 20.31 -20.97
CA LYS A 57 7.84 20.32 -22.16
C LYS A 57 7.57 18.93 -22.76
N ASP A 58 8.55 18.04 -22.64
CA ASP A 58 8.51 16.67 -23.14
C ASP A 58 7.78 15.69 -22.19
N ILE A 59 7.22 16.21 -21.09
CA ILE A 59 6.42 15.46 -20.13
C ILE A 59 4.99 16.01 -20.16
N LYS A 60 4.02 15.10 -20.17
CA LYS A 60 2.61 15.39 -19.99
C LYS A 60 2.09 14.75 -18.71
N ILE A 61 1.07 15.33 -18.11
CA ILE A 61 0.44 14.84 -16.89
C ILE A 61 -0.87 14.14 -17.28
N GLN A 62 -0.98 12.86 -16.98
CA GLN A 62 -2.18 12.06 -17.25
C GLN A 62 -3.24 12.26 -16.17
N GLY A 63 -2.81 12.46 -14.93
CA GLY A 63 -3.68 12.76 -13.79
C GLY A 63 -3.19 12.16 -12.48
N ILE A 64 -4.06 12.21 -11.46
CA ILE A 64 -3.76 11.77 -10.10
C ILE A 64 -4.75 10.69 -9.65
N ILE A 65 -4.23 9.62 -9.03
CA ILE A 65 -4.99 8.73 -8.15
C ILE A 65 -4.63 9.06 -6.71
N GLY A 66 -5.62 9.48 -5.92
CA GLY A 66 -5.44 9.89 -4.53
C GLY A 66 -6.49 10.93 -4.10
N PRO A 67 -6.48 11.34 -2.82
CA PRO A 67 -7.48 12.24 -2.22
C PRO A 67 -7.40 13.68 -2.76
N CYS A 68 -7.96 13.93 -3.94
CA CYS A 68 -7.97 15.25 -4.57
C CYS A 68 -9.12 15.40 -5.58
N THR A 69 -9.36 16.64 -6.01
CA THR A 69 -10.30 16.95 -7.09
C THR A 69 -9.61 17.82 -8.14
N SER A 70 -9.81 17.52 -9.42
CA SER A 70 -9.31 18.36 -10.52
C SER A 70 -9.83 19.81 -10.41
N LEU A 71 -8.97 20.80 -10.66
CA LEU A 71 -9.37 22.21 -10.82
C LEU A 71 -9.59 22.58 -12.30
N GLU A 72 -9.59 21.60 -13.19
CA GLU A 72 -9.91 21.76 -14.63
C GLU A 72 -9.05 22.81 -15.36
N LYS A 73 -7.87 23.10 -14.79
CA LYS A 73 -6.84 23.93 -15.40
C LYS A 73 -6.18 23.19 -16.57
N ASN A 74 -6.85 23.23 -17.72
CA ASN A 74 -6.35 22.66 -18.96
C ASN A 74 -5.11 23.40 -19.47
N GLY A 75 -4.25 22.70 -20.21
CA GLY A 75 -3.09 23.31 -20.83
C GLY A 75 -2.24 22.33 -21.61
N SER A 76 -1.20 22.85 -22.27
CA SER A 76 -0.30 22.05 -23.10
C SER A 76 0.46 20.95 -22.36
N SER A 77 0.45 20.96 -21.03
CA SER A 77 1.09 19.94 -20.19
C SER A 77 0.15 18.81 -19.77
N CYS A 78 -1.15 18.85 -20.12
CA CYS A 78 -2.06 17.74 -19.94
C CYS A 78 -1.83 16.67 -21.03
N ALA A 79 -1.88 15.40 -20.67
CA ALA A 79 -1.82 14.29 -21.61
C ALA A 79 -3.21 13.99 -22.22
N ASP A 80 -3.24 13.40 -23.41
CA ASP A 80 -4.49 12.94 -24.04
C ASP A 80 -5.07 11.71 -23.31
N ALA A 81 -4.19 10.80 -22.86
CA ALA A 81 -4.57 9.65 -22.06
C ALA A 81 -4.75 10.05 -20.59
N VAL A 82 -5.98 9.93 -20.09
CA VAL A 82 -6.38 10.38 -18.75
C VAL A 82 -6.39 9.22 -17.75
N ILE A 83 -5.80 9.42 -16.58
CA ILE A 83 -5.83 8.48 -15.46
C ILE A 83 -6.29 9.21 -14.19
N GLY A 84 -7.30 8.67 -13.49
CA GLY A 84 -7.82 9.27 -12.27
C GLY A 84 -8.36 10.69 -12.47
N GLN A 85 -8.00 11.61 -11.57
CA GLN A 85 -8.27 13.04 -11.69
C GLN A 85 -7.29 13.67 -12.69
N GLY A 86 -7.61 13.63 -13.98
CA GLY A 86 -6.76 14.20 -15.03
C GLY A 86 -7.36 15.44 -15.70
N ASN A 87 -6.95 15.68 -16.96
CA ASN A 87 -7.28 16.89 -17.72
C ASN A 87 -6.99 18.18 -16.96
N THR A 88 -5.91 18.20 -16.19
CA THR A 88 -5.51 19.38 -15.44
C THR A 88 -4.05 19.33 -15.05
N THR A 89 -3.50 20.49 -14.71
CA THR A 89 -2.21 20.62 -14.03
C THR A 89 -2.38 21.14 -12.59
N SER A 90 -3.61 21.21 -12.08
CA SER A 90 -3.92 21.78 -10.78
C SER A 90 -5.06 21.01 -10.08
N TRP A 91 -4.90 20.73 -8.79
CA TRP A 91 -5.85 19.95 -7.99
C TRP A 91 -6.17 20.61 -6.66
N LYS A 92 -7.41 20.44 -6.21
CA LYS A 92 -7.86 20.80 -4.87
C LYS A 92 -7.59 19.66 -3.89
N LEU A 93 -7.09 20.00 -2.71
CA LEU A 93 -6.98 19.13 -1.55
C LEU A 93 -7.70 19.76 -0.37
N CYS A 94 -8.96 19.39 -0.12
CA CYS A 94 -9.75 20.10 0.90
C CYS A 94 -9.23 19.86 2.32
N GLY A 95 -8.89 18.61 2.64
CA GLY A 95 -8.18 18.18 3.84
C GLY A 95 -6.96 17.34 3.46
N LEU A 96 -5.84 17.60 4.12
CA LEU A 96 -4.59 16.87 3.95
C LEU A 96 -3.81 16.86 5.26
N ASP A 97 -2.98 15.86 5.45
CA ASP A 97 -2.10 15.70 6.59
C ASP A 97 -0.70 15.27 6.12
N LYS A 98 0.17 14.95 7.07
CA LYS A 98 1.55 14.51 6.78
C LYS A 98 1.62 13.13 6.12
N SER A 99 0.57 12.31 6.21
CA SER A 99 0.52 10.96 5.60
C SER A 99 -0.16 10.93 4.24
N THR A 100 -0.86 12.01 3.87
CA THR A 100 -1.55 12.13 2.58
C THR A 100 -0.58 11.96 1.40
N CYS A 101 -0.76 10.88 0.65
CA CYS A 101 0.02 10.53 -0.53
C CYS A 101 -0.86 10.60 -1.79
N LEU A 102 -0.26 11.05 -2.90
CA LEU A 102 -0.89 11.09 -4.22
C LEU A 102 -0.03 10.32 -5.23
N THR A 103 -0.68 9.61 -6.15
CA THR A 103 0.00 8.97 -7.28
C THR A 103 -0.21 9.80 -8.52
N VAL A 104 0.86 10.42 -9.02
CA VAL A 104 0.82 11.24 -10.24
C VAL A 104 1.32 10.41 -11.42
N PHE A 105 0.51 10.31 -12.46
CA PHE A 105 0.86 9.61 -13.71
C PHE A 105 1.34 10.61 -14.76
N PHE A 106 2.47 10.28 -15.38
CA PHE A 106 3.09 11.09 -16.41
C PHE A 106 3.23 10.30 -17.70
N ASP A 107 3.14 10.99 -18.82
CA ASP A 107 3.43 10.46 -20.14
C ASP A 107 4.64 11.19 -20.75
N ILE A 108 5.47 10.46 -21.49
CA ILE A 108 6.65 11.02 -22.16
C ILE A 108 6.24 11.34 -23.60
N SER A 109 6.18 12.64 -23.91
CA SER A 109 5.80 13.14 -25.23
C SER A 109 6.98 13.94 -25.80
N PRO A 110 7.96 13.27 -26.42
CA PRO A 110 9.16 13.94 -26.90
C PRO A 110 8.79 14.96 -27.98
N SER A 111 9.19 16.22 -27.77
CA SER A 111 8.99 17.27 -28.77
C SER A 111 9.92 17.06 -29.97
N GLU A 112 9.51 17.50 -31.16
CA GLU A 112 10.34 17.48 -32.39
C GLU A 112 11.71 18.18 -32.24
N LYS A 113 11.88 19.00 -31.19
CA LYS A 113 13.14 19.71 -30.89
C LYS A 113 14.08 18.91 -29.99
N SER A 114 13.57 17.96 -29.20
CA SER A 114 14.37 17.09 -28.33
C SER A 114 15.24 16.09 -29.11
N SER A 115 14.91 15.85 -30.37
CA SER A 115 15.66 15.01 -31.32
C SER A 115 16.75 15.74 -32.10
N GLN A 116 16.94 17.06 -31.91
CA GLN A 116 18.02 17.81 -32.56
C GLN A 116 19.36 17.65 -31.84
N PRO A 117 20.45 17.29 -32.53
CA PRO A 117 21.78 17.19 -31.93
C PRO A 117 22.21 18.55 -31.36
N GLY A 118 22.49 18.62 -30.05
CA GLY A 118 23.07 19.79 -29.38
C GLY A 118 22.14 20.67 -28.54
N TYR A 119 20.82 20.39 -28.48
CA TYR A 119 19.84 21.23 -27.75
C TYR A 119 18.98 20.52 -26.70
N ALA A 120 19.11 19.20 -26.50
CA ALA A 120 18.36 18.50 -25.47
C ALA A 120 18.94 18.83 -24.09
N ASN A 121 18.17 19.50 -23.23
CA ASN A 121 18.49 19.54 -21.81
C ASN A 121 18.58 18.08 -21.33
N PRO A 122 19.73 17.61 -20.82
CA PRO A 122 19.87 16.21 -20.42
C PRO A 122 18.99 15.88 -19.22
N GLN A 123 18.43 16.89 -18.54
CA GLN A 123 17.58 16.73 -17.38
C GLN A 123 16.12 17.02 -17.70
N LEU A 124 15.25 16.23 -17.09
CA LEU A 124 13.85 16.55 -16.89
C LEU A 124 13.64 17.14 -15.50
N TYR A 125 12.68 18.05 -15.40
CA TYR A 125 12.27 18.70 -14.17
C TYR A 125 10.77 18.51 -13.95
N LEU A 126 10.42 18.19 -12.71
CA LEU A 126 9.08 18.17 -12.17
C LEU A 126 9.06 19.09 -10.95
N GLN A 127 8.10 19.99 -10.86
CA GLN A 127 7.93 20.88 -9.72
C GLN A 127 6.49 20.78 -9.21
N PHE A 128 6.37 20.54 -7.92
CA PHE A 128 5.11 20.40 -7.20
C PHE A 128 4.98 21.59 -6.26
N LEU A 129 3.90 22.37 -6.41
CA LEU A 129 3.62 23.54 -5.59
C LEU A 129 2.32 23.29 -4.84
N THR A 130 2.40 23.07 -3.52
CA THR A 130 1.24 22.86 -2.68
C THR A 130 1.03 24.07 -1.79
N THR A 131 -0.01 24.86 -2.08
CA THR A 131 -0.47 25.94 -1.19
C THR A 131 -1.53 25.38 -0.27
N TYR A 132 -1.45 25.59 1.04
CA TYR A 132 -2.46 25.13 2.00
C TYR A 132 -2.52 26.02 3.24
N GLN A 133 -3.58 25.88 4.02
CA GLN A 133 -3.69 26.46 5.35
C GLN A 133 -3.25 25.42 6.38
N ASN A 134 -2.23 25.71 7.18
CA ASN A 134 -1.78 24.82 8.25
C ASN A 134 -2.78 24.83 9.43
N PRO A 135 -2.63 23.93 10.44
CA PRO A 135 -3.51 23.92 11.61
C PRO A 135 -3.55 25.24 12.39
N ASP A 136 -2.47 26.02 12.38
CA ASP A 136 -2.38 27.34 13.03
C ASP A 136 -3.09 28.45 12.24
N GLY A 137 -3.69 28.13 11.09
CA GLY A 137 -4.40 29.06 10.23
C GLY A 137 -3.52 29.86 9.27
N GLN A 138 -2.21 29.63 9.24
CA GLN A 138 -1.26 30.27 8.33
C GLN A 138 -1.35 29.66 6.93
N ILE A 139 -1.27 30.50 5.90
CA ILE A 139 -1.12 30.05 4.52
C ILE A 139 0.34 29.73 4.24
N GLN A 140 0.61 28.50 3.83
CA GLN A 140 1.94 28.00 3.48
C GLN A 140 1.99 27.58 2.01
N LEU A 141 3.14 27.77 1.39
CA LEU A 141 3.48 27.22 0.08
C LEU A 141 4.65 26.25 0.25
N ARG A 142 4.40 24.96 0.03
CA ARG A 142 5.44 23.94 -0.07
C ARG A 142 5.80 23.74 -1.54
N VAL A 143 7.08 23.88 -1.86
CA VAL A 143 7.60 23.63 -3.21
C VAL A 143 8.58 22.46 -3.17
N THR A 144 8.37 21.47 -4.04
CA THR A 144 9.28 20.35 -4.23
C THR A 144 9.67 20.28 -5.69
N THR A 145 10.96 20.31 -5.99
CA THR A 145 11.47 20.17 -7.35
C THR A 145 12.29 18.90 -7.44
N VAL A 146 11.94 18.03 -8.39
CA VAL A 146 12.64 16.78 -8.71
C VAL A 146 13.27 16.92 -10.08
N THR A 147 14.52 16.47 -10.20
CA THR A 147 15.21 16.36 -11.49
C THR A 147 15.69 14.93 -11.73
N ARG A 148 15.64 14.47 -12.98
CA ARG A 148 16.19 13.19 -13.44
C ARG A 148 16.85 13.37 -14.80
N LYS A 149 17.77 12.50 -15.16
CA LYS A 149 18.42 12.51 -16.46
C LYS A 149 17.58 11.73 -17.47
N TRP A 150 17.51 12.20 -18.71
CA TRP A 150 16.96 11.42 -19.82
C TRP A 150 17.90 10.28 -20.19
N VAL A 151 17.34 9.10 -20.41
CA VAL A 151 18.08 7.90 -20.79
C VAL A 151 17.53 7.37 -22.11
N ASP A 152 18.41 7.18 -23.09
CA ASP A 152 18.04 6.47 -24.31
C ASP A 152 17.99 4.97 -24.01
N SER A 153 16.77 4.43 -24.00
CA SER A 153 16.51 3.03 -23.70
C SER A 153 17.17 2.05 -24.68
N ALA A 154 17.51 2.47 -25.90
CA ALA A 154 18.20 1.64 -26.88
C ALA A 154 19.72 1.54 -26.60
N ALA A 155 20.28 2.53 -25.91
CA ALA A 155 21.72 2.63 -25.67
C ALA A 155 22.14 2.25 -24.24
N ASN A 156 21.28 2.49 -23.23
CA ASN A 156 21.65 2.30 -21.83
C ASN A 156 20.50 1.72 -20.99
N THR A 157 20.30 0.40 -21.08
CA THR A 157 19.29 -0.31 -20.28
C THR A 157 19.67 -0.37 -18.80
N GLU A 158 20.96 -0.39 -18.45
CA GLU A 158 21.42 -0.47 -17.06
C GLU A 158 20.97 0.73 -16.22
N GLU A 159 21.10 1.96 -16.74
CA GLU A 159 20.66 3.17 -16.03
C GLU A 159 19.13 3.19 -15.80
N LEU A 160 18.35 2.53 -16.66
CA LEU A 160 16.91 2.34 -16.44
C LEU A 160 16.62 1.30 -15.35
N VAL A 161 17.42 0.24 -15.27
CA VAL A 161 17.30 -0.80 -14.23
C VAL A 161 17.61 -0.23 -12.86
N GLU A 162 18.65 0.60 -12.75
CA GLU A 162 19.01 1.28 -11.49
C GLU A 162 17.94 2.29 -11.03
N GLY A 163 17.20 2.88 -11.97
CA GLY A 163 16.10 3.80 -11.67
C GLY A 163 14.78 3.13 -11.26
N PHE A 164 14.68 1.80 -11.34
CA PHE A 164 13.43 1.09 -11.02
C PHE A 164 13.27 0.86 -9.52
N ASP A 165 12.18 1.38 -8.96
CA ASP A 165 11.77 1.15 -7.59
C ASP A 165 10.61 0.13 -7.57
N GLN A 166 10.93 -1.10 -7.18
CA GLN A 166 9.96 -2.21 -7.16
C GLN A 166 8.84 -2.06 -6.12
N GLU A 167 9.09 -1.40 -4.98
CA GLU A 167 8.08 -1.16 -3.96
C GLU A 167 7.08 -0.11 -4.44
N THR A 168 7.60 1.02 -4.93
CA THR A 168 6.77 2.07 -5.52
C THR A 168 5.99 1.53 -6.73
N ALA A 169 6.63 0.76 -7.61
CA ALA A 169 5.96 0.16 -8.77
C ALA A 169 4.82 -0.78 -8.33
N ALA A 170 4.99 -1.59 -7.28
CA ALA A 170 3.95 -2.47 -6.78
C ALA A 170 2.73 -1.70 -6.27
N VAL A 171 2.97 -0.64 -5.48
CA VAL A 171 1.90 0.22 -4.97
C VAL A 171 1.18 0.96 -6.09
N VAL A 172 1.92 1.50 -7.07
CA VAL A 172 1.33 2.18 -8.24
C VAL A 172 0.50 1.21 -9.07
N MET A 173 0.97 -0.02 -9.28
CA MET A 173 0.20 -1.08 -9.96
C MET A 173 -1.06 -1.46 -9.20
N ALA A 174 -1.02 -1.52 -7.87
CA ALA A 174 -2.19 -1.78 -7.03
C ALA A 174 -3.25 -0.68 -7.15
N ARG A 175 -2.82 0.58 -7.02
CA ARG A 175 -3.71 1.76 -7.19
C ARG A 175 -4.29 1.82 -8.59
N TYR A 176 -3.46 1.56 -9.60
CA TYR A 176 -3.90 1.60 -10.98
C TYR A 176 -4.88 0.47 -11.29
N ALA A 177 -4.58 -0.77 -10.90
CA ALA A 177 -5.51 -1.90 -11.03
C ALA A 177 -6.84 -1.62 -10.33
N SER A 178 -6.81 -1.11 -9.10
CA SER A 178 -8.00 -0.73 -8.34
C SER A 178 -8.84 0.31 -9.09
N TRP A 179 -8.22 1.34 -9.65
CA TRP A 179 -8.91 2.34 -10.46
C TRP A 179 -9.47 1.75 -11.75
N LYS A 180 -8.70 0.91 -12.47
CA LYS A 180 -9.13 0.25 -13.70
C LYS A 180 -10.36 -0.63 -13.47
N MET A 181 -10.40 -1.37 -12.37
CA MET A 181 -11.56 -2.18 -11.98
C MET A 181 -12.84 -1.37 -11.76
N GLU A 182 -12.73 -0.07 -11.49
CA GLU A 182 -13.88 0.81 -11.30
C GLU A 182 -14.22 1.61 -12.56
N ALA A 183 -13.21 1.98 -13.33
CA ALA A 183 -13.35 2.82 -14.52
C ALA A 183 -13.70 2.02 -15.79
N GLU A 184 -13.32 0.75 -15.88
CA GLU A 184 -13.50 -0.09 -17.05
C GLU A 184 -14.46 -1.25 -16.76
N GLU A 185 -15.54 -1.34 -17.52
CA GLU A 185 -16.45 -2.50 -17.49
C GLU A 185 -15.71 -3.77 -17.95
N GLU A 186 -16.00 -4.91 -17.31
CA GLU A 186 -15.42 -6.23 -17.62
C GLU A 186 -13.88 -6.32 -17.50
N PHE A 187 -13.25 -5.41 -16.75
CA PHE A 187 -11.80 -5.43 -16.57
C PHE A 187 -11.31 -6.62 -15.72
N ASP A 188 -10.56 -7.53 -16.36
CA ASP A 188 -9.88 -8.64 -15.68
C ASP A 188 -8.51 -8.17 -15.12
N ALA A 189 -8.55 -7.71 -13.87
CA ALA A 189 -7.37 -7.24 -13.16
C ALA A 189 -6.28 -8.32 -12.99
N THR A 190 -6.66 -9.57 -12.75
CA THR A 190 -5.69 -10.65 -12.54
C THR A 190 -4.89 -10.91 -13.81
N ARG A 191 -5.58 -11.07 -14.94
CA ARG A 191 -4.94 -11.26 -16.24
C ARG A 191 -4.12 -10.05 -16.66
N TRP A 192 -4.60 -8.84 -16.35
CA TRP A 192 -3.87 -7.60 -16.64
C TRP A 192 -2.56 -7.50 -15.85
N LEU A 193 -2.58 -7.84 -14.55
CA LEU A 193 -1.38 -7.91 -13.71
C LEU A 193 -0.40 -8.96 -14.24
N ASP A 194 -0.88 -10.18 -14.50
CA ASP A 194 -0.06 -11.29 -14.99
C ASP A 194 0.63 -10.93 -16.33
N ARG A 195 -0.12 -10.34 -17.27
CA ARG A 195 0.44 -9.87 -18.56
C ARG A 195 1.43 -8.72 -18.41
N SER A 196 1.26 -7.87 -17.41
CA SER A 196 2.17 -6.75 -17.17
C SER A 196 3.47 -7.24 -16.54
N LEU A 197 3.39 -8.18 -15.60
CA LEU A 197 4.55 -8.88 -15.03
C LEU A 197 5.33 -9.65 -16.10
N ILE A 198 4.65 -10.43 -16.96
CA ILE A 198 5.31 -11.15 -18.05
C ILE A 198 6.06 -10.18 -18.97
N ARG A 199 5.45 -9.05 -19.35
CA ARG A 199 6.10 -8.04 -20.20
C ARG A 199 7.34 -7.43 -19.54
N LEU A 200 7.30 -7.20 -18.22
CA LEU A 200 8.45 -6.73 -17.46
C LEU A 200 9.56 -7.80 -17.44
N CYS A 201 9.24 -9.04 -17.09
CA CYS A 201 10.20 -10.15 -17.04
C CYS A 201 10.82 -10.47 -18.40
N VAL A 202 10.03 -10.41 -19.49
CA VAL A 202 10.54 -10.61 -20.85
C VAL A 202 11.52 -9.52 -21.26
N ARG A 203 11.30 -8.27 -20.80
CA ARG A 203 12.13 -7.12 -21.16
C ARG A 203 13.40 -6.99 -20.32
N PHE A 204 13.33 -7.29 -19.03
CA PHE A 204 14.40 -7.03 -18.07
C PHE A 204 14.99 -8.28 -17.40
N GLY A 205 14.47 -9.47 -17.72
CA GLY A 205 15.02 -10.73 -17.25
C GLY A 205 16.04 -11.31 -18.20
N ASP A 206 17.03 -12.00 -17.63
CA ASP A 206 18.02 -12.78 -18.36
C ASP A 206 17.55 -14.23 -18.41
N TYR A 207 17.49 -14.80 -19.61
CA TYR A 207 17.10 -16.20 -19.81
C TYR A 207 17.55 -16.71 -21.17
N ARG A 208 17.67 -18.03 -21.27
CA ARG A 208 17.83 -18.75 -22.53
C ARG A 208 16.45 -19.19 -23.01
N LYS A 209 16.22 -19.04 -24.31
CA LYS A 209 14.98 -19.47 -24.93
C LYS A 209 14.77 -20.96 -24.67
N ASP A 210 13.54 -21.33 -24.32
CA ASP A 210 13.11 -22.72 -24.07
C ASP A 210 13.79 -23.40 -22.86
N ASP A 211 14.46 -22.65 -21.98
CA ASP A 211 15.07 -23.15 -20.73
C ASP A 211 14.59 -22.32 -19.50
N PRO A 212 13.49 -22.71 -18.85
CA PRO A 212 12.93 -21.98 -17.71
C PRO A 212 13.87 -21.87 -16.50
N ALA A 213 14.78 -22.83 -16.30
CA ALA A 213 15.69 -22.84 -15.16
C ALA A 213 16.79 -21.78 -15.26
N SER A 214 16.99 -21.22 -16.46
CA SER A 214 17.96 -20.15 -16.70
C SER A 214 17.48 -18.75 -16.31
N PHE A 215 16.19 -18.59 -15.99
CA PHE A 215 15.61 -17.28 -15.75
C PHE A 215 16.13 -16.64 -14.46
N THR A 216 16.68 -15.43 -14.58
CA THR A 216 17.11 -14.60 -13.45
C THR A 216 16.67 -13.15 -13.63
N LEU A 217 16.45 -12.46 -12.51
CA LEU A 217 16.16 -11.03 -12.48
C LEU A 217 17.24 -10.28 -11.72
N ASN A 218 17.53 -9.07 -12.18
CA ASN A 218 18.37 -8.13 -11.45
C ASN A 218 17.74 -7.85 -10.05
N PRO A 219 18.54 -7.66 -8.98
CA PRO A 219 18.04 -7.37 -7.64
C PRO A 219 16.99 -6.26 -7.57
N SER A 220 17.09 -5.22 -8.42
CA SER A 220 16.12 -4.13 -8.51
C SER A 220 14.70 -4.59 -8.86
N PHE A 221 14.53 -5.74 -9.52
CA PHE A 221 13.23 -6.32 -9.89
C PHE A 221 12.90 -7.60 -9.12
N SER A 222 13.83 -8.16 -8.36
CA SER A 222 13.74 -9.54 -7.85
C SER A 222 12.54 -9.81 -6.93
N ILE A 223 12.04 -8.79 -6.23
CA ILE A 223 10.90 -8.90 -5.30
C ILE A 223 9.59 -8.53 -6.01
N PHE A 224 9.64 -7.80 -7.13
CA PHE A 224 8.44 -7.37 -7.86
C PHE A 224 7.49 -8.52 -8.26
N PRO A 225 7.96 -9.70 -8.74
CA PRO A 225 7.08 -10.86 -8.96
C PRO A 225 6.33 -11.32 -7.71
N GLN A 226 6.99 -11.27 -6.54
CA GLN A 226 6.37 -11.62 -5.26
C GLN A 226 5.29 -10.62 -4.88
N PHE A 227 5.51 -9.32 -5.09
CA PHE A 227 4.47 -8.31 -4.90
C PHE A 227 3.26 -8.54 -5.83
N MET A 228 3.49 -8.86 -7.10
CA MET A 228 2.39 -9.16 -8.04
C MET A 228 1.64 -10.44 -7.66
N PHE A 229 2.36 -11.45 -7.14
CA PHE A 229 1.77 -12.66 -6.59
C PHE A 229 0.83 -12.34 -5.42
N ASN A 230 1.26 -11.50 -4.48
CA ASN A 230 0.42 -11.14 -3.34
C ASN A 230 -0.74 -10.21 -3.77
N LEU A 231 -0.46 -9.20 -4.60
CA LEU A 231 -1.46 -8.24 -5.09
C LEU A 231 -2.63 -8.90 -5.81
N ARG A 232 -2.39 -9.83 -6.75
CA ARG A 232 -3.46 -10.49 -7.51
C ARG A 232 -4.41 -11.34 -6.67
N ARG A 233 -4.00 -11.71 -5.44
CA ARG A 233 -4.77 -12.47 -4.45
C ARG A 233 -5.35 -11.60 -3.34
N SER A 234 -4.82 -10.39 -3.18
CA SER A 234 -5.27 -9.43 -2.17
C SER A 234 -6.73 -9.03 -2.34
N GLN A 235 -7.30 -8.51 -1.26
CA GLN A 235 -8.65 -7.94 -1.20
C GLN A 235 -8.88 -6.74 -2.12
N PHE A 236 -7.82 -6.14 -2.67
CA PHE A 236 -7.95 -5.06 -3.66
C PHE A 236 -8.41 -5.58 -5.03
N VAL A 237 -8.05 -6.83 -5.35
CA VAL A 237 -8.35 -7.50 -6.62
C VAL A 237 -9.44 -8.56 -6.46
N GLN A 238 -9.33 -9.43 -5.44
CA GLN A 238 -10.28 -10.51 -5.18
C GLN A 238 -11.38 -10.05 -4.20
N VAL A 239 -12.40 -9.38 -4.72
CA VAL A 239 -13.42 -8.70 -3.89
C VAL A 239 -14.59 -9.59 -3.45
N PHE A 240 -14.68 -10.83 -3.93
CA PHE A 240 -15.87 -11.71 -3.72
C PHE A 240 -16.21 -12.00 -2.25
N ASN A 241 -15.19 -12.04 -1.37
CA ASN A 241 -15.38 -12.32 0.05
C ASN A 241 -15.56 -11.05 0.91
N ASN A 242 -15.61 -9.87 0.29
CA ASN A 242 -15.78 -8.59 0.98
C ASN A 242 -17.13 -7.99 0.63
N SER A 243 -17.71 -7.27 1.58
CA SER A 243 -18.82 -6.37 1.27
C SER A 243 -18.36 -5.21 0.37
N PRO A 244 -19.28 -4.55 -0.35
CA PRO A 244 -18.97 -3.32 -1.07
C PRO A 244 -18.37 -2.23 -0.19
N ASP A 245 -18.86 -2.08 1.05
CA ASP A 245 -18.38 -1.09 2.02
C ASP A 245 -16.93 -1.37 2.45
N GLU A 246 -16.57 -2.63 2.72
CA GLU A 246 -15.18 -3.02 3.05
C GLU A 246 -14.25 -2.80 1.87
N THR A 247 -14.67 -3.22 0.67
CA THR A 247 -13.87 -3.02 -0.55
C THR A 247 -13.58 -1.53 -0.79
N ALA A 248 -14.60 -0.68 -0.64
CA ALA A 248 -14.43 0.76 -0.74
C ALA A 248 -13.49 1.30 0.35
N TYR A 249 -13.66 0.87 1.59
CA TYR A 249 -12.80 1.27 2.70
C TYR A 249 -11.32 0.94 2.45
N PHE A 250 -11.01 -0.29 2.03
CA PHE A 250 -9.63 -0.69 1.72
C PHE A 250 -9.03 0.14 0.59
N ARG A 251 -9.79 0.41 -0.47
CA ARG A 251 -9.32 1.19 -1.62
C ARG A 251 -9.10 2.67 -1.29
N ILE A 252 -9.97 3.26 -0.47
CA ILE A 252 -9.78 4.63 0.03
C ILE A 252 -8.44 4.74 0.77
N LEU A 253 -8.13 3.78 1.64
CA LEU A 253 -6.87 3.77 2.40
C LEU A 253 -5.66 3.51 1.51
N LEU A 254 -5.72 2.55 0.58
CA LEU A 254 -4.67 2.30 -0.41
C LEU A 254 -4.32 3.56 -1.21
N ASN A 255 -5.33 4.36 -1.58
CA ASN A 255 -5.16 5.57 -2.38
C ASN A 255 -4.64 6.79 -1.58
N ARG A 256 -4.68 6.75 -0.23
CA ARG A 256 -4.21 7.83 0.63
C ARG A 256 -2.84 7.55 1.25
N GLU A 257 -2.53 6.29 1.55
CA GLU A 257 -1.38 5.93 2.38
C GLU A 257 -0.02 6.09 1.69
N ASN A 258 1.06 6.12 2.46
CA ASN A 258 2.41 6.17 1.88
C ASN A 258 2.84 4.80 1.28
N ILE A 259 4.00 4.77 0.61
CA ILE A 259 4.52 3.55 -0.02
C ILE A 259 4.74 2.43 1.00
N THR A 260 5.40 2.72 2.13
CA THR A 260 5.70 1.74 3.18
C THR A 260 4.43 1.04 3.69
N ASN A 261 3.42 1.80 4.07
CA ASN A 261 2.14 1.27 4.55
C ASN A 261 1.41 0.49 3.44
N SER A 262 1.41 1.02 2.21
CA SER A 262 0.76 0.37 1.07
C SER A 262 1.44 -0.95 0.69
N VAL A 263 2.76 -1.06 0.85
CA VAL A 263 3.49 -2.32 0.67
C VAL A 263 3.03 -3.36 1.69
N VAL A 264 2.86 -3.00 2.95
CA VAL A 264 2.34 -3.92 4.00
C VAL A 264 0.92 -4.37 3.67
N MET A 265 0.06 -3.48 3.14
CA MET A 265 -1.27 -3.88 2.68
C MET A 265 -1.25 -4.91 1.54
N ILE A 266 -0.26 -4.83 0.64
CA ILE A 266 -0.12 -5.74 -0.50
C ILE A 266 0.55 -7.04 -0.07
N GLN A 267 1.63 -6.94 0.71
CA GLN A 267 2.45 -8.04 1.20
C GLN A 267 2.62 -7.88 2.71
N PRO A 268 1.73 -8.52 3.49
CA PRO A 268 1.80 -8.51 4.94
C PRO A 268 3.14 -9.01 5.47
N ILE A 269 3.48 -8.56 6.67
CA ILE A 269 4.72 -8.93 7.35
C ILE A 269 4.39 -10.03 8.36
N LEU A 270 5.17 -11.11 8.34
CA LEU A 270 5.08 -12.17 9.34
C LEU A 270 6.39 -12.21 10.14
N ILE A 271 6.29 -12.02 11.45
CA ILE A 271 7.44 -12.11 12.36
C ILE A 271 7.27 -13.36 13.23
N SER A 272 8.31 -14.19 13.27
CA SER A 272 8.35 -15.39 14.09
C SER A 272 9.15 -15.14 15.36
N TYR A 273 8.53 -15.45 16.49
CA TYR A 273 9.11 -15.40 17.82
C TYR A 273 9.28 -16.83 18.33
N SER A 274 10.47 -17.13 18.82
CA SER A 274 10.77 -18.40 19.48
C SER A 274 11.47 -18.13 20.80
N PHE A 275 11.41 -19.09 21.72
CA PHE A 275 12.01 -18.93 23.04
C PHE A 275 13.54 -18.83 23.01
N ASN A 276 14.17 -19.46 22.01
CA ASN A 276 15.63 -19.63 21.93
C ASN A 276 16.28 -18.77 20.83
N SER A 277 15.53 -17.86 20.20
CA SER A 277 16.05 -17.00 19.14
C SER A 277 15.44 -15.61 19.22
N LEU A 278 16.17 -14.63 18.67
CA LEU A 278 15.60 -13.32 18.41
C LEU A 278 14.45 -13.42 17.39
N PRO A 279 13.51 -12.46 17.39
CA PRO A 279 12.48 -12.37 16.37
C PRO A 279 13.09 -12.28 14.99
N SER A 280 12.49 -12.96 14.03
CA SER A 280 12.96 -12.94 12.65
C SER A 280 11.79 -12.92 11.67
N PRO A 281 11.94 -12.26 10.50
CA PRO A 281 10.97 -12.36 9.42
C PRO A 281 10.77 -13.82 9.02
N ALA A 282 9.51 -14.20 8.82
CA ALA A 282 9.11 -15.49 8.30
C ALA A 282 8.41 -15.32 6.95
N LEU A 283 8.48 -16.35 6.11
CA LEU A 283 7.72 -16.36 4.87
C LEU A 283 6.22 -16.46 5.20
N LEU A 284 5.38 -15.81 4.39
CA LEU A 284 3.93 -16.01 4.41
C LEU A 284 3.58 -17.37 3.79
N ASP A 285 3.98 -18.45 4.45
CA ASP A 285 3.79 -19.84 4.03
C ASP A 285 3.42 -20.71 5.24
N VAL A 286 2.55 -21.71 5.04
CA VAL A 286 2.11 -22.66 6.08
C VAL A 286 3.31 -23.32 6.74
N ALA A 287 4.42 -23.50 6.00
CA ALA A 287 5.68 -24.00 6.53
C ALA A 287 6.27 -23.16 7.68
N SER A 288 5.89 -21.88 7.81
CA SER A 288 6.30 -21.00 8.91
C SER A 288 5.53 -21.26 10.22
N ILE A 289 4.44 -22.03 10.18
CA ILE A 289 3.64 -22.37 11.35
C ILE A 289 4.32 -23.51 12.12
N SER A 290 4.65 -23.27 13.39
CA SER A 290 5.24 -24.26 14.28
C SER A 290 4.56 -24.27 15.65
N ALA A 291 4.57 -25.42 16.34
CA ALA A 291 3.92 -25.60 17.63
C ALA A 291 4.57 -24.78 18.76
N ASP A 292 5.86 -24.49 18.66
CA ASP A 292 6.71 -23.87 19.67
C ASP A 292 7.00 -22.38 19.41
N ARG A 293 6.26 -21.75 18.48
CA ARG A 293 6.49 -20.36 18.07
C ARG A 293 5.25 -19.50 18.25
N ILE A 294 5.47 -18.21 18.42
CA ILE A 294 4.44 -17.18 18.25
C ILE A 294 4.69 -16.51 16.90
N LEU A 295 3.63 -16.30 16.12
CA LEU A 295 3.69 -15.54 14.88
C LEU A 295 2.92 -14.24 15.04
N LEU A 296 3.51 -13.14 14.60
CA LEU A 296 2.85 -11.84 14.51
C LEU A 296 2.68 -11.50 13.02
N LEU A 297 1.44 -11.47 12.56
CA LEU A 297 1.07 -11.03 11.22
C LEU A 297 0.62 -9.58 11.28
N ASP A 298 1.30 -8.70 10.57
CA ASP A 298 0.84 -7.34 10.30
C ASP A 298 0.40 -7.23 8.83
N ALA A 299 -0.90 -7.09 8.63
CA ALA A 299 -1.53 -6.91 7.33
C ALA A 299 -2.09 -5.49 7.13
N TYR A 300 -1.58 -4.51 7.88
CA TYR A 300 -2.04 -3.12 7.96
C TYR A 300 -3.47 -2.97 8.52
N PHE A 301 -4.48 -3.59 7.89
CA PHE A 301 -5.89 -3.52 8.35
C PHE A 301 -6.16 -4.39 9.57
N SER A 302 -5.31 -5.39 9.82
CA SER A 302 -5.41 -6.29 10.96
C SER A 302 -4.02 -6.70 11.40
N VAL A 303 -3.83 -6.78 12.72
CA VAL A 303 -2.63 -7.36 13.33
C VAL A 303 -3.07 -8.60 14.11
N VAL A 304 -2.51 -9.76 13.76
CA VAL A 304 -2.91 -11.05 14.32
C VAL A 304 -1.72 -11.71 15.02
N ILE A 305 -1.94 -12.13 16.27
CA ILE A 305 -0.98 -12.94 17.02
C ILE A 305 -1.45 -14.38 17.00
N PHE A 306 -0.66 -15.28 16.41
CA PHE A 306 -0.92 -16.71 16.40
C PHE A 306 0.02 -17.41 17.38
N HIS A 307 -0.55 -18.18 18.30
CA HIS A 307 0.19 -19.00 19.25
C HIS A 307 0.25 -20.44 18.76
N GLY A 308 1.46 -20.97 18.56
CA GLY A 308 1.66 -22.38 18.28
C GLY A 308 1.08 -23.26 19.38
N MET A 309 0.72 -24.50 19.03
CA MET A 309 0.00 -25.43 19.91
C MET A 309 0.63 -25.58 21.31
N THR A 310 1.96 -25.69 21.41
CA THR A 310 2.67 -25.81 22.68
C THR A 310 2.61 -24.51 23.48
N ILE A 311 2.79 -23.36 22.82
CA ILE A 311 2.68 -22.05 23.46
C ILE A 311 1.27 -21.82 24.00
N ALA A 312 0.24 -22.18 23.22
CA ALA A 312 -1.15 -22.07 23.63
C ALA A 312 -1.45 -22.95 24.86
N GLN A 313 -0.89 -24.17 24.92
CA GLN A 313 -1.02 -25.03 26.09
C GLN A 313 -0.39 -24.41 27.34
N TRP A 314 0.83 -23.87 27.25
CA TRP A 314 1.49 -23.19 28.36
C TRP A 314 0.69 -21.99 28.86
N ARG A 315 0.13 -21.20 27.94
CA ARG A 315 -0.74 -20.07 28.26
C ARG A 315 -1.99 -20.50 29.03
N ASN A 316 -2.64 -21.57 28.58
CA ASN A 316 -3.85 -22.10 29.20
C ASN A 316 -3.60 -22.71 30.59
N MET A 317 -2.40 -23.25 30.81
CA MET A 317 -1.95 -23.71 32.13
C MET A 317 -1.55 -22.55 33.07
N GLY A 318 -1.55 -21.31 32.57
CA GLY A 318 -1.24 -20.12 33.36
C GLY A 318 0.24 -20.00 33.72
N TYR A 319 1.15 -20.59 32.94
CA TYR A 319 2.59 -20.55 33.23
C TYR A 319 3.12 -19.12 33.30
N GLN A 320 2.58 -18.20 32.51
CA GLN A 320 2.91 -16.77 32.56
C GLN A 320 2.65 -16.11 33.93
N ASN A 321 1.81 -16.70 34.78
CA ASN A 321 1.50 -16.16 36.11
C ASN A 321 2.34 -16.82 37.22
N GLN A 322 3.18 -17.80 36.88
CA GLN A 322 3.97 -18.56 37.83
C GLN A 322 5.39 -17.98 37.91
N PRO A 323 5.90 -17.63 39.12
CA PRO A 323 7.24 -17.06 39.27
C PRO A 323 8.37 -17.93 38.69
N GLU A 324 8.18 -19.26 38.70
CA GLU A 324 9.15 -20.23 38.17
C GLU A 324 9.28 -20.17 36.63
N HIS A 325 8.30 -19.59 35.95
CA HIS A 325 8.24 -19.45 34.51
C HIS A 325 8.40 -18.00 34.04
N GLN A 326 9.10 -17.17 34.83
CA GLN A 326 9.39 -15.77 34.50
C GLN A 326 9.90 -15.55 33.05
N PRO A 327 10.80 -16.38 32.49
CA PRO A 327 11.23 -16.20 31.10
C PRO A 327 10.10 -16.32 30.06
N TYR A 328 9.09 -17.15 30.33
CA TYR A 328 7.91 -17.27 29.46
C TYR A 328 6.98 -16.05 29.58
N PHE A 329 6.87 -15.48 30.77
CA PHE A 329 6.17 -14.21 30.97
C PHE A 329 6.85 -13.07 30.19
N ASP A 330 8.17 -12.93 30.33
CA ASP A 330 8.95 -11.89 29.64
C ASP A 330 8.83 -12.05 28.11
N PHE A 331 8.85 -13.29 27.61
CA PHE A 331 8.62 -13.60 26.20
C PHE A 331 7.23 -13.14 25.71
N CYS A 332 6.17 -13.37 26.49
CA CYS A 332 4.82 -12.91 26.15
C CYS A 332 4.70 -11.38 26.16
N ILE A 333 5.33 -10.70 27.12
CA ILE A 333 5.36 -9.22 27.21
C ILE A 333 6.05 -8.64 25.98
N TYR A 334 7.21 -9.19 25.61
CA TYR A 334 7.99 -8.70 24.48
C TYR A 334 7.22 -8.72 23.15
N VAL A 335 6.43 -9.78 22.91
CA VAL A 335 5.55 -9.85 21.74
C VAL A 335 4.43 -8.79 21.82
N LYS A 336 3.80 -8.64 22.98
CA LYS A 336 2.73 -7.64 23.20
C LYS A 336 3.23 -6.21 23.01
N GLU A 337 4.40 -5.87 23.53
CA GLU A 337 4.98 -4.52 23.37
C GLU A 337 5.26 -4.17 21.91
N PHE A 338 5.80 -5.12 21.14
CA PHE A 338 6.02 -4.92 19.71
C PHE A 338 4.69 -4.72 18.96
N TRP A 339 3.66 -5.49 19.31
CA TRP A 339 2.31 -5.33 18.76
C TRP A 339 1.72 -3.94 19.05
N ILE A 340 1.85 -3.43 20.28
CA ILE A 340 1.38 -2.08 20.65
C ILE A 340 2.06 -1.02 19.77
N GLY A 341 3.35 -1.21 19.47
CA GLY A 341 4.13 -0.31 18.61
C GLY A 341 3.65 -0.25 17.15
N LEU A 342 3.00 -1.29 16.64
CA LEU A 342 2.48 -1.33 15.26
C LEU A 342 1.12 -0.65 15.08
N GLY A 343 0.31 -0.58 16.13
CA GLY A 343 -1.08 -0.11 16.08
C GLY A 343 -1.26 1.40 15.98
N SER A 344 -0.42 2.14 15.25
CA SER A 344 -0.42 3.62 15.23
C SER A 344 -1.28 4.27 14.11
N GLY A 345 -1.85 3.53 13.15
CA GLY A 345 -2.67 4.08 12.05
C GLY A 345 -4.19 4.22 12.29
N ILE A 346 -4.84 5.26 11.77
CA ILE A 346 -6.31 5.42 11.87
C ILE A 346 -7.00 4.19 11.23
N GLY A 347 -7.91 3.54 11.95
CA GLY A 347 -8.62 2.34 11.49
C GLY A 347 -8.01 1.01 11.93
N THR A 348 -6.84 0.99 12.58
CA THR A 348 -6.22 -0.25 13.07
C THR A 348 -6.78 -0.67 14.43
N PRO A 349 -7.13 -1.96 14.65
CA PRO A 349 -7.50 -2.47 15.98
C PRO A 349 -6.36 -2.29 17.01
N GLN A 350 -6.72 -1.96 18.25
CA GLN A 350 -5.77 -1.65 19.33
C GLN A 350 -6.02 -2.41 20.64
N ASP A 351 -6.88 -3.42 20.63
CA ASP A 351 -7.05 -4.31 21.79
C ASP A 351 -6.23 -5.62 21.64
N PRO A 352 -5.18 -5.84 22.46
CA PRO A 352 -4.38 -7.08 22.44
C PRO A 352 -5.13 -8.27 23.03
N ASP A 353 -6.25 -8.01 23.73
CA ASP A 353 -7.10 -8.99 24.39
C ASP A 353 -8.50 -9.09 23.72
N LEU A 354 -8.74 -8.40 22.60
CA LEU A 354 -9.69 -8.85 21.55
C LEU A 354 -9.11 -10.07 20.83
N GLU A 355 -8.69 -11.06 21.63
CA GLU A 355 -8.81 -12.43 21.23
C GLU A 355 -10.30 -12.71 21.12
N SER A 356 -10.79 -12.96 19.91
CA SER A 356 -11.87 -13.94 19.85
C SER A 356 -11.32 -15.18 20.54
N ALA A 357 -11.90 -15.49 21.70
CA ALA A 357 -11.89 -16.85 22.22
C ALA A 357 -12.27 -17.75 21.05
N ALA A 358 -11.27 -18.44 20.50
CA ALA A 358 -11.29 -19.07 19.18
C ALA A 358 -11.40 -18.09 17.97
N ILE A 359 -10.27 -17.50 17.56
CA ILE A 359 -9.93 -17.54 16.12
C ILE A 359 -9.83 -19.04 15.80
N SER A 360 -10.94 -19.62 15.37
CA SER A 360 -10.95 -20.90 14.68
C SER A 360 -9.83 -20.89 13.63
N GLU A 361 -9.23 -22.04 13.34
CA GLU A 361 -8.32 -22.18 12.19
C GLU A 361 -8.91 -21.52 10.92
N MET A 362 -10.24 -21.38 10.79
CA MET A 362 -10.95 -20.62 9.76
C MET A 362 -10.74 -19.09 9.77
N ASP A 363 -10.64 -18.41 10.91
CA ASP A 363 -10.48 -16.96 10.97
C ASP A 363 -9.02 -16.55 10.72
N TRP A 364 -8.07 -17.37 11.21
CA TRP A 364 -6.68 -17.31 10.73
C TRP A 364 -6.63 -17.60 9.23
N ARG A 365 -7.32 -18.64 8.74
CA ARG A 365 -7.48 -18.89 7.29
C ARG A 365 -8.35 -17.85 6.57
N ARG A 366 -8.93 -16.82 7.20
CA ARG A 366 -9.56 -15.69 6.49
C ARG A 366 -8.56 -14.56 6.34
N SER A 367 -7.94 -14.13 7.44
CA SER A 367 -6.88 -13.11 7.44
C SER A 367 -5.63 -13.58 6.70
N ALA A 368 -5.30 -14.87 6.83
CA ALA A 368 -4.21 -15.54 6.13
C ALA A 368 -4.69 -16.29 4.87
N GLY A 369 -5.96 -16.68 4.68
CA GLY A 369 -6.36 -17.40 3.45
C GLY A 369 -6.44 -16.53 2.21
N ILE A 370 -6.45 -15.21 2.37
CA ILE A 370 -6.13 -14.27 1.28
C ILE A 370 -4.68 -14.47 0.78
N LEU A 371 -3.80 -15.06 1.61
CA LEU A 371 -2.36 -15.23 1.35
C LEU A 371 -1.89 -16.70 1.27
N PHE A 372 -2.56 -17.66 1.93
CA PHE A 372 -2.06 -19.01 2.19
C PHE A 372 -2.84 -20.15 1.49
N ASN A 373 -3.96 -19.92 0.79
CA ASN A 373 -4.68 -21.03 0.12
C ASN A 373 -5.30 -20.69 -1.25
N TYR A 374 -4.58 -21.09 -2.30
CA TYR A 374 -5.15 -21.75 -3.49
C TYR A 374 -4.15 -22.84 -3.96
N THR A 375 -3.81 -23.77 -3.08
CA THR A 375 -3.16 -25.05 -3.46
C THR A 375 -4.17 -26.20 -3.54
N GLY A 376 -5.47 -25.93 -3.38
CA GLY A 376 -6.54 -26.94 -3.42
C GLY A 376 -7.32 -27.08 -4.74
N LEU A 377 -6.81 -26.54 -5.86
CA LEU A 377 -7.49 -26.61 -7.17
C LEU A 377 -6.62 -27.24 -8.27
N LEU A 378 -5.68 -28.11 -7.89
CA LEU A 378 -4.92 -28.98 -8.80
C LEU A 378 -5.30 -30.47 -8.72
N ASP A 379 -6.32 -30.83 -7.94
CA ASP A 379 -6.89 -32.19 -7.91
C ASP A 379 -8.32 -32.23 -8.49
N MET A 380 -8.53 -31.59 -9.65
CA MET A 380 -9.57 -31.97 -10.62
C MET A 380 -9.18 -31.45 -12.03
N ALA A 381 -8.24 -32.15 -12.66
CA ALA A 381 -8.14 -32.33 -14.11
C ALA A 381 -7.33 -33.59 -14.39
#